data_AF-A0A168H122-F1
#
_entry.id   AF-A0A168H122-F1
#
_cell.length_a   1.000
_cell.length_b   1.000
_cell.length_c   1.000
_cell.angle_alpha   90.00
_cell.angle_beta   90.00
_cell.angle_gamma   90.00
#
_symmetry.space_group_name_H-M   'P 1'
#
loop_
_entity.id
_entity.type
_entity.pdbx_description
1 polymer ?
#
loop_
_entity_poly.entity_id
_entity_poly.type
_entity_poly.pdbx_seq_one_letter_code
_entity_poly.pdbx_strand_id
1 'polypeptide(L)'
;MAKRILQDPTVVNIITSTLTNTEDDYRLGNTEWADGTRSDVVLEAKAPSLPLPPIIVEIQHTVNHLFMKRAVNYCLQAYKRYKMDPQQVGSLIVIPFPVILGLRIASFTYFEGKSCWPLCYGTPLHSLVALGLFFSNHSLSMDSQFEGDQTMRYLYTLAAGYEKEHHNNITLPLLESQSQEYERLLSLAHSLGSPDVLIQAINEAKTRNNNLKSKDDGALAAALVATNTNTNTNNNNDNDNDQSSSSRNNLYKQGIST
;
A
#
# COMPACT_ATOMS: atom_id res chain seq x y z
N MET A 1 -7.43 -3.80 -3.00
CA MET A 1 -6.36 -3.29 -2.11
C MET A 1 -5.72 -2.00 -2.63
N ALA A 2 -5.00 -2.02 -3.76
CA ALA A 2 -4.16 -0.89 -4.19
C ALA A 2 -4.88 0.47 -4.30
N LYS A 3 -6.07 0.50 -4.88
CA LYS A 3 -6.87 1.73 -4.99
C LYS A 3 -7.26 2.33 -3.62
N ARG A 4 -7.54 1.50 -2.60
CA ARG A 4 -7.84 1.99 -1.24
C ARG A 4 -6.60 2.58 -0.58
N ILE A 5 -5.45 1.94 -0.77
CA ILE A 5 -4.16 2.44 -0.29
C ILE A 5 -3.82 3.80 -0.91
N LEU A 6 -4.03 3.97 -2.22
CA LEU A 6 -3.82 5.26 -2.89
C LEU A 6 -4.80 6.38 -2.45
N GLN A 7 -5.91 6.01 -1.80
CA GLN A 7 -6.88 6.97 -1.27
C GLN A 7 -6.57 7.38 0.18
N ASP A 8 -5.61 6.72 0.83
CA ASP A 8 -5.18 7.10 2.16
C ASP A 8 -4.48 8.49 2.13
N PRO A 9 -4.86 9.43 3.02
CA PRO A 9 -4.29 10.77 3.04
C PRO A 9 -2.76 10.82 3.17
N THR A 10 -2.17 9.89 3.93
CA THR A 10 -0.72 9.81 4.11
C THR A 10 -0.06 9.36 2.82
N VAL A 11 -0.63 8.38 2.12
CA VAL A 11 -0.14 7.92 0.81
C VAL A 11 -0.28 9.02 -0.24
N VAL A 12 -1.39 9.74 -0.24
CA VAL A 12 -1.58 10.93 -1.11
C VAL A 12 -0.49 11.96 -0.82
N ASN A 13 -0.24 12.28 0.45
CA ASN A 13 0.79 13.23 0.85
C ASN A 13 2.20 12.77 0.43
N ILE A 14 2.50 11.48 0.59
CA ILE A 14 3.76 10.88 0.13
C ILE A 14 3.95 11.09 -1.38
N ILE A 15 2.90 10.84 -2.17
CA ILE A 15 2.95 11.01 -3.63
C ILE A 15 3.18 12.49 -3.98
N THR A 16 2.42 13.39 -3.36
CA THR A 16 2.40 14.80 -3.74
C THR A 16 3.64 15.55 -3.26
N SER A 17 4.14 15.25 -2.07
CA SER A 17 5.39 15.82 -1.56
C SER A 17 6.56 15.38 -2.42
N THR A 18 6.58 14.13 -2.86
CA THR A 18 7.66 13.62 -3.72
C THR A 18 7.63 14.20 -5.13
N LEU A 19 6.43 14.41 -5.70
CA LEU A 19 6.31 14.88 -7.09
C LEU A 19 6.38 16.40 -7.23
N THR A 20 5.85 17.12 -6.24
CA THR A 20 5.61 18.57 -6.35
C THR A 20 6.19 19.39 -5.20
N ASN A 21 6.87 18.74 -4.25
CA ASN A 21 7.44 19.36 -3.05
C ASN A 21 6.41 20.17 -2.23
N THR A 22 5.16 19.71 -2.23
CA THR A 22 4.06 20.28 -1.44
C THR A 22 3.50 19.25 -0.48
N GLU A 23 3.12 19.70 0.71
CA GLU A 23 2.49 18.84 1.72
C GLU A 23 1.05 19.26 1.92
N ASP A 24 0.14 18.28 1.92
CA ASP A 24 -1.29 18.46 2.21
C ASP A 24 -2.03 19.47 1.29
N ASP A 25 -1.50 19.77 0.11
CA ASP A 25 -2.12 20.72 -0.84
C ASP A 25 -3.04 20.06 -1.87
N TYR A 26 -3.13 18.72 -1.86
CA TYR A 26 -3.92 17.95 -2.81
C TYR A 26 -5.09 17.23 -2.13
N ARG A 27 -6.15 17.01 -2.91
CA ARG A 27 -7.30 16.17 -2.54
C ARG A 27 -7.64 15.18 -3.64
N LEU A 28 -8.39 14.15 -3.28
CA LEU A 28 -8.98 13.23 -4.25
C LEU A 28 -9.98 13.98 -5.15
N GLY A 29 -9.75 13.86 -6.45
CA GLY A 29 -10.54 14.44 -7.52
C GLY A 29 -11.52 13.46 -8.16
N ASN A 30 -12.24 13.94 -9.17
CA ASN A 30 -13.14 13.08 -9.94
C ASN A 30 -12.36 12.18 -10.90
N THR A 31 -12.48 10.87 -10.70
CA THR A 31 -11.82 9.83 -11.53
C THR A 31 -12.55 9.52 -12.83
N GLU A 32 -13.79 9.97 -12.99
CA GLU A 32 -14.57 9.75 -14.20
C GLU A 32 -14.30 10.84 -15.23
N TRP A 33 -14.14 10.44 -16.48
CA TRP A 33 -13.82 11.31 -17.60
C TRP A 33 -15.01 11.48 -18.56
N ALA A 34 -14.90 12.43 -19.49
CA ALA A 34 -16.03 12.83 -20.34
C ALA A 34 -16.43 11.77 -21.37
N ASP A 35 -15.51 10.87 -21.71
CA ASP A 35 -15.76 9.70 -22.56
C ASP A 35 -16.30 8.48 -21.78
N GLY A 36 -16.65 8.65 -20.49
CA GLY A 36 -17.13 7.59 -19.62
C GLY A 36 -16.05 6.65 -19.09
N THR A 37 -14.78 6.87 -19.46
CA THR A 37 -13.66 6.11 -18.89
C THR A 37 -13.34 6.59 -17.47
N ARG A 38 -12.58 5.78 -16.73
CA ARG A 38 -12.24 6.04 -15.33
C ARG A 38 -10.77 5.77 -15.02
N SER A 39 -10.12 6.72 -14.38
CA SER A 39 -8.78 6.51 -13.81
C SER A 39 -8.84 5.82 -12.44
N ASP A 40 -7.69 5.32 -11.98
CA ASP A 40 -7.58 4.75 -10.64
C ASP A 40 -7.70 5.84 -9.58
N VAL A 41 -6.83 6.87 -9.63
CA VAL A 41 -6.85 8.03 -8.75
C VAL A 41 -6.52 9.32 -9.52
N VAL A 42 -7.22 10.40 -9.18
CA VAL A 42 -6.92 11.77 -9.62
C VAL A 42 -6.69 12.60 -8.37
N LEU A 43 -5.60 13.35 -8.33
CA LEU A 43 -5.33 14.33 -7.28
C LEU A 43 -5.44 15.72 -7.87
N GLU A 44 -6.22 16.56 -7.21
CA GLU A 44 -6.49 17.94 -7.59
C GLU A 44 -5.98 18.86 -6.49
N ALA A 45 -5.59 20.08 -6.86
CA ALA A 45 -5.29 21.13 -5.89
C ALA A 45 -6.50 21.33 -4.95
N LYS A 46 -6.25 21.40 -3.63
CA LYS A 46 -7.31 21.67 -2.65
C LYS A 46 -7.93 23.05 -2.87
N ALA A 47 -7.10 24.03 -3.16
CA ALA A 47 -7.50 25.40 -3.40
C ALA A 47 -7.31 25.78 -4.88
N PRO A 48 -8.31 26.40 -5.54
CA PRO A 48 -8.19 26.84 -6.93
C PRO A 48 -7.09 27.89 -7.17
N SER A 49 -6.66 28.57 -6.09
CA SER A 49 -5.59 29.57 -6.11
C SER A 49 -4.19 28.96 -6.16
N LEU A 50 -4.05 27.67 -5.87
CA LEU A 50 -2.75 27.00 -5.95
C LEU A 50 -2.47 26.63 -7.41
N PRO A 51 -1.34 27.05 -7.99
CA PRO A 51 -0.97 26.72 -9.36
C PRO A 51 -0.40 25.28 -9.43
N LEU A 52 -1.13 24.32 -8.85
CA LEU A 52 -0.71 22.94 -8.71
C LEU A 52 -1.35 22.07 -9.79
N PRO A 53 -0.55 21.26 -10.48
CA PRO A 53 -1.04 20.47 -11.59
C PRO A 53 -1.84 19.25 -11.16
N PRO A 54 -2.83 18.79 -11.94
CA PRO A 54 -3.60 17.60 -11.58
C PRO A 54 -2.73 16.35 -11.73
N ILE A 55 -2.62 15.52 -10.71
CA ILE A 55 -1.82 14.28 -10.77
C ILE A 55 -2.77 13.13 -11.06
N ILE A 56 -2.45 12.31 -12.07
CA ILE A 56 -3.19 11.07 -12.35
C ILE A 56 -2.29 9.91 -11.95
N VAL A 57 -2.81 9.01 -11.11
CA VAL A 57 -2.10 7.80 -10.69
C VAL A 57 -2.85 6.61 -11.27
N GLU A 58 -2.13 5.80 -12.05
CA GLU A 58 -2.62 4.56 -12.64
C GLU A 58 -1.75 3.39 -12.16
N ILE A 59 -2.40 2.35 -11.64
CA ILE A 59 -1.71 1.12 -11.24
C ILE A 59 -2.09 0.04 -12.24
N GLN A 60 -1.09 -0.57 -12.88
CA GLN A 60 -1.29 -1.72 -13.73
C GLN A 60 -0.21 -2.76 -13.52
N HIS A 61 -0.63 -4.00 -13.42
CA HIS A 61 0.30 -5.12 -13.41
C HIS A 61 1.08 -5.22 -14.73
N THR A 62 0.43 -5.00 -15.87
CA THR A 62 1.07 -5.11 -17.18
C THR A 62 0.87 -3.85 -18.00
N VAL A 63 1.98 -3.18 -18.34
CA VAL A 63 1.98 -2.03 -19.24
C VAL A 63 2.01 -2.53 -20.69
N ASN A 64 0.87 -2.41 -21.35
CA ASN A 64 0.71 -2.73 -22.77
C ASN A 64 0.35 -1.47 -23.58
N HIS A 65 0.31 -1.59 -24.90
CA HIS A 65 -0.02 -0.46 -25.78
C HIS A 65 -1.42 0.12 -25.52
N LEU A 66 -2.40 -0.71 -25.13
CA LEU A 66 -3.75 -0.25 -24.77
C LEU A 66 -3.72 0.61 -23.50
N PHE A 67 -2.95 0.19 -22.51
CA PHE A 67 -2.74 0.96 -21.29
C PHE A 67 -2.07 2.30 -21.60
N MET A 68 -0.98 2.31 -22.37
CA MET A 68 -0.30 3.56 -22.74
C MET A 68 -1.24 4.51 -23.49
N LYS A 69 -2.04 4.00 -24.43
CA LYS A 69 -3.07 4.78 -25.14
C LYS A 69 -4.10 5.36 -24.18
N ARG A 70 -4.55 4.57 -23.20
CA ARG A 70 -5.52 5.01 -22.18
C ARG A 70 -4.94 6.09 -21.28
N ALA A 71 -3.70 5.92 -20.82
CA ALA A 71 -3.04 6.88 -19.95
C ALA A 71 -2.79 8.23 -20.65
N VAL A 72 -2.36 8.21 -21.92
CA VAL A 72 -2.27 9.41 -22.77
C VAL A 72 -3.65 10.09 -22.92
N ASN A 73 -4.71 9.30 -23.16
CA ASN A 73 -6.06 9.83 -23.22
C ASN A 73 -6.48 10.51 -21.91
N TYR A 74 -6.14 9.95 -20.75
CA TYR A 74 -6.42 10.58 -19.45
C TYR A 74 -5.70 11.92 -19.29
N CYS A 75 -4.43 12.01 -19.69
CA CYS A 75 -3.71 13.29 -19.68
C CYS A 75 -4.39 14.34 -20.60
N LEU A 76 -4.85 13.93 -21.79
CA LEU A 76 -5.59 14.82 -22.70
C LEU A 76 -6.94 15.24 -22.11
N GLN A 77 -7.61 14.38 -21.36
CA GLN A 77 -8.86 14.70 -20.69
C GLN A 77 -8.65 15.62 -19.49
N ALA A 78 -7.57 15.43 -18.72
CA ALA A 78 -7.16 16.36 -17.67
C ALA A 78 -6.83 17.74 -18.25
N TYR A 79 -6.08 17.82 -19.35
CA TYR A 79 -5.83 19.08 -20.07
C TYR A 79 -7.14 19.80 -20.40
N LYS A 80 -8.10 19.08 -20.98
CA LYS A 80 -9.42 19.63 -21.32
C LYS A 80 -10.21 20.11 -20.10
N ARG A 81 -10.11 19.41 -18.97
CA ARG A 81 -10.84 19.69 -17.72
C ARG A 81 -10.26 20.87 -16.96
N TYR A 82 -8.95 20.86 -16.72
CA TYR A 82 -8.29 21.84 -15.84
C TYR A 82 -7.71 23.05 -16.57
N LYS A 83 -7.67 23.03 -17.91
CA LYS A 83 -7.16 24.14 -18.74
C LYS A 83 -5.72 24.55 -18.39
N MET A 84 -4.92 23.65 -17.83
CA MET A 84 -3.50 23.88 -17.59
C MET A 84 -2.68 23.45 -18.79
N ASP A 85 -1.62 24.17 -19.13
CA ASP A 85 -0.78 23.87 -20.29
C ASP A 85 -0.06 22.52 -20.16
N PRO A 86 0.21 21.77 -21.25
CA PRO A 86 0.81 20.43 -21.18
C PRO A 86 2.19 20.40 -20.51
N GLN A 87 2.89 21.54 -20.45
CA GLN A 87 4.15 21.70 -19.71
C GLN A 87 3.95 21.71 -18.18
N GLN A 88 2.73 22.02 -17.73
CA GLN A 88 2.27 21.96 -16.35
C GLN A 88 1.32 20.78 -16.11
N VAL A 89 0.73 20.13 -17.13
CA VAL A 89 -0.15 18.98 -16.92
C VAL A 89 0.63 17.79 -16.36
N GLY A 90 0.46 17.60 -15.05
CA GLY A 90 0.18 16.34 -14.39
C GLY A 90 1.19 15.24 -14.58
N SER A 91 2.03 15.05 -13.58
CA SER A 91 2.79 13.82 -13.40
C SER A 91 1.85 12.62 -13.46
N LEU A 92 1.94 11.83 -14.54
CA LEU A 92 1.28 10.55 -14.63
C LEU A 92 2.19 9.52 -13.97
N ILE A 93 1.78 9.01 -12.81
CA ILE A 93 2.46 7.89 -12.19
C ILE A 93 1.91 6.61 -12.81
N VAL A 94 2.78 5.90 -13.51
CA VAL A 94 2.58 4.51 -13.94
C VAL A 94 3.52 3.64 -13.14
N ILE A 95 2.99 2.64 -12.43
CA ILE A 95 3.78 1.64 -11.74
C ILE A 95 3.64 0.31 -12.49
N PRO A 96 4.57 -0.06 -13.40
CA PRO A 96 4.58 -1.36 -14.08
C PRO A 96 5.24 -2.48 -13.25
N PHE A 97 4.81 -3.73 -13.48
CA PHE A 97 5.53 -4.95 -13.08
C PHE A 97 6.23 -5.62 -14.31
N PRO A 98 7.38 -6.31 -14.17
CA PRO A 98 8.29 -6.33 -13.01
C PRO A 98 9.23 -5.12 -13.04
N VAL A 99 9.64 -4.66 -11.87
CA VAL A 99 10.63 -3.59 -11.69
C VAL A 99 11.99 -4.08 -12.22
N ILE A 100 12.19 -4.05 -13.52
CA ILE A 100 13.52 -3.95 -14.12
C ILE A 100 13.73 -2.48 -14.43
N LEU A 101 14.48 -1.84 -13.53
CA LEU A 101 15.36 -0.73 -13.85
C LEU A 101 14.71 0.50 -14.51
N GLY A 102 13.69 1.05 -13.85
CA GLY A 102 13.20 2.38 -14.19
C GLY A 102 11.73 2.51 -13.85
N LEU A 103 11.45 3.00 -12.65
CA LEU A 103 10.20 3.71 -12.40
C LEU A 103 10.20 4.92 -13.33
N ARG A 104 9.76 4.74 -14.58
CA ARG A 104 9.48 5.85 -15.48
C ARG A 104 8.18 6.46 -14.99
N ILE A 105 8.29 7.40 -14.05
CA ILE A 105 7.26 8.41 -13.88
C ILE A 105 7.11 9.01 -15.27
N ALA A 106 5.99 8.74 -15.95
CA ALA A 106 5.68 9.38 -17.22
C ALA A 106 5.15 10.78 -16.94
N SER A 107 5.89 11.56 -16.13
CA SER A 107 5.83 12.99 -16.30
C SER A 107 6.46 13.25 -17.66
N PHE A 108 5.84 14.09 -18.48
CA PHE A 108 6.54 14.69 -19.62
C PHE A 108 7.69 15.62 -19.16
N THR A 109 8.16 15.52 -17.91
CA THR A 109 9.48 15.95 -17.45
C THR A 109 10.44 14.75 -17.46
N TYR A 110 11.35 14.84 -18.41
CA TYR A 110 12.51 14.00 -18.66
C TYR A 110 13.37 13.85 -17.38
N PHE A 111 13.18 12.77 -16.60
CA PHE A 111 14.20 12.36 -15.63
C PHE A 111 15.31 11.64 -16.40
N GLU A 112 16.39 12.36 -16.70
CA GLU A 112 17.58 11.79 -17.32
C GLU A 112 18.10 10.61 -16.49
N GLY A 113 18.32 9.50 -17.18
CA GLY A 113 18.79 8.27 -16.60
C GLY A 113 20.14 8.44 -15.93
N LYS A 114 20.16 8.17 -14.62
CA LYS A 114 21.30 7.52 -13.99
C LYS A 114 20.81 6.22 -13.37
N SER A 115 20.91 5.17 -14.18
CA SER A 115 20.79 3.79 -13.77
C SER A 115 21.92 3.42 -12.80
N CYS A 116 21.59 2.53 -11.86
CA CYS A 116 22.42 1.93 -10.83
C CYS A 116 22.45 2.68 -9.49
N TRP A 117 21.46 2.41 -8.65
CA TRP A 117 21.69 2.38 -7.21
C TRP A 117 21.86 0.90 -6.83
N PRO A 118 22.99 0.49 -6.24
CA PRO A 118 22.97 -0.71 -5.43
C PRO A 118 21.90 -0.46 -4.35
N LEU A 119 21.14 -1.50 -3.98
CA LEU A 119 20.39 -1.50 -2.73
C LEU A 119 21.41 -1.27 -1.61
N CYS A 120 21.69 0.00 -1.30
CA CYS A 120 22.55 0.39 -0.20
C CYS A 120 21.78 0.04 1.07
N TYR A 121 22.12 -1.10 1.66
CA TYR A 121 21.66 -1.48 2.98
C TYR A 121 21.88 -0.30 3.95
N GLY A 122 20.79 0.22 4.51
CA GLY A 122 20.81 1.24 5.57
C GLY A 122 20.32 2.65 5.20
N THR A 123 20.01 2.96 3.94
CA THR A 123 19.32 4.22 3.61
C THR A 123 17.83 3.98 3.34
N PRO A 124 16.91 4.82 3.87
CA PRO A 124 15.49 4.75 3.51
C PRO A 124 15.30 4.84 1.99
N LEU A 125 14.39 4.04 1.45
CA LEU A 125 14.01 4.10 0.06
C LEU A 125 13.32 5.42 -0.23
N HIS A 126 13.55 5.93 -1.43
CA HIS A 126 12.75 7.03 -1.96
C HIS A 126 11.27 6.61 -1.99
N SER A 127 10.36 7.45 -1.52
CA SER A 127 8.99 7.02 -1.21
C SER A 127 8.22 6.51 -2.43
N LEU A 128 8.45 7.04 -3.64
CA LEU A 128 7.86 6.48 -4.86
C LEU A 128 8.44 5.11 -5.26
N VAL A 129 9.71 4.84 -4.90
CA VAL A 129 10.32 3.52 -5.10
C VAL A 129 9.73 2.53 -4.11
N ALA A 130 9.59 2.91 -2.84
CA ALA A 130 8.90 2.11 -1.83
C ALA A 130 7.45 1.79 -2.27
N LEU A 131 6.71 2.80 -2.74
CA LEU A 131 5.35 2.62 -3.25
C LEU A 131 5.30 1.67 -4.45
N GLY A 132 6.23 1.82 -5.40
CA GLY A 132 6.35 0.95 -6.57
C GLY A 132 6.68 -0.50 -6.20
N LEU A 133 7.63 -0.71 -5.28
CA LEU A 133 8.00 -2.02 -4.77
C LEU A 133 6.86 -2.67 -4.00
N PHE A 134 6.18 -1.92 -3.13
CA PHE A 134 5.03 -2.39 -2.39
C PHE A 134 3.91 -2.87 -3.34
N PHE A 135 3.52 -2.08 -4.34
CA PHE A 135 2.47 -2.52 -5.28
C PHE A 135 2.92 -3.64 -6.22
N SER A 136 4.23 -3.80 -6.41
CA SER A 136 4.80 -4.94 -7.15
C SER A 136 4.86 -6.21 -6.30
N ASN A 137 4.99 -6.06 -4.97
CA ASN A 137 4.99 -7.17 -4.04
C ASN A 137 3.54 -7.55 -3.73
N HIS A 138 3.10 -8.68 -4.28
CA HIS A 138 1.77 -9.25 -4.01
C HIS A 138 1.65 -9.90 -2.61
N SER A 139 2.52 -9.55 -1.67
CA SER A 139 2.51 -10.10 -0.32
C SER A 139 2.01 -9.06 0.68
N LEU A 140 1.26 -9.52 1.67
CA LEU A 140 0.92 -8.75 2.87
C LEU A 140 2.00 -8.85 3.95
N SER A 141 3.00 -9.73 3.75
CA SER A 141 4.16 -9.85 4.63
C SER A 141 5.29 -8.97 4.12
N MET A 142 5.82 -8.12 5.01
CA MET A 142 7.00 -7.33 4.73
C MET A 142 8.25 -8.23 4.76
N ASP A 143 9.13 -8.07 3.78
CA ASP A 143 10.44 -8.69 3.77
C ASP A 143 11.37 -7.98 4.77
N SER A 144 12.22 -8.74 5.47
CA SER A 144 13.12 -8.19 6.50
C SER A 144 14.08 -7.15 5.94
N GLN A 145 14.37 -7.20 4.63
CA GLN A 145 15.19 -6.19 3.95
C GLN A 145 14.57 -4.77 3.96
N PHE A 146 13.25 -4.63 4.16
CA PHE A 146 12.55 -3.35 4.19
C PHE A 146 12.15 -2.89 5.59
N GLU A 147 12.57 -3.62 6.63
CA GLU A 147 12.14 -3.37 8.00
C GLU A 147 12.62 -2.02 8.57
N GLY A 148 13.72 -1.49 8.03
CA GLY A 148 14.20 -0.14 8.36
C GLY A 148 13.46 0.99 7.63
N ASP A 149 12.62 0.70 6.63
CA ASP A 149 11.98 1.72 5.80
C ASP A 149 10.59 2.10 6.35
N GLN A 150 10.44 3.37 6.74
CA GLN A 150 9.19 3.87 7.32
C GLN A 150 8.02 3.88 6.32
N THR A 151 8.29 4.13 5.03
CA THR A 151 7.25 4.15 3.99
C THR A 151 6.73 2.74 3.75
N MET A 152 7.62 1.75 3.61
CA MET A 152 7.27 0.34 3.44
C MET A 152 6.49 -0.16 4.66
N ARG A 153 6.99 0.08 5.88
CA ARG A 153 6.27 -0.29 7.11
C ARG A 153 4.86 0.27 7.15
N TYR A 154 4.71 1.54 6.79
CA TYR A 154 3.41 2.19 6.74
C TYR A 154 2.48 1.53 5.72
N LEU A 155 2.95 1.31 4.48
CA LEU A 155 2.17 0.68 3.41
C LEU A 155 1.73 -0.75 3.77
N TYR A 156 2.60 -1.57 4.36
CA TYR A 156 2.27 -2.92 4.82
C TYR A 156 1.29 -2.92 5.99
N THR A 157 1.45 -1.99 6.94
CA THR A 157 0.52 -1.83 8.07
C THR A 157 -0.87 -1.46 7.56
N LEU A 158 -0.93 -0.50 6.62
CA LEU A 158 -2.18 -0.06 6.01
C LEU A 158 -2.85 -1.21 5.23
N ALA A 159 -2.08 -1.98 4.47
CA ALA A 159 -2.59 -3.14 3.73
C ALA A 159 -3.15 -4.23 4.65
N ALA A 160 -2.43 -4.56 5.72
CA ALA A 160 -2.90 -5.52 6.72
C ALA A 160 -4.20 -5.04 7.41
N GLY A 161 -4.31 -3.73 7.68
CA GLY A 161 -5.52 -3.11 8.23
C GLY A 161 -6.74 -3.29 7.31
N TYR A 162 -6.58 -3.02 6.02
CA TYR A 162 -7.66 -3.20 5.04
C TYR A 162 -8.03 -4.66 4.84
N GLU A 163 -7.07 -5.58 4.89
CA GLU A 163 -7.37 -7.02 4.75
C GLU A 163 -8.20 -7.50 5.94
N LYS A 164 -7.84 -7.06 7.15
CA LYS A 164 -8.61 -7.35 8.36
C LYS A 164 -10.03 -6.81 8.27
N GLU A 165 -10.20 -5.58 7.78
CA GLU A 165 -11.52 -4.99 7.58
C GLU A 165 -12.34 -5.78 6.56
N HIS A 166 -11.74 -6.17 5.43
CA HIS A 166 -12.40 -6.95 4.39
C HIS A 166 -12.85 -8.32 4.91
N HIS A 167 -11.97 -9.01 5.64
CA HIS A 167 -12.27 -10.29 6.26
C HIS A 167 -13.45 -10.18 7.23
N ASN A 168 -13.41 -9.19 8.12
CA ASN A 168 -14.43 -9.01 9.15
C ASN A 168 -15.78 -8.58 8.59
N ASN A 169 -15.79 -7.70 7.59
CA ASN A 169 -17.03 -7.08 7.10
C ASN A 169 -17.67 -7.85 5.94
N ILE A 170 -16.92 -8.68 5.22
CA ILE A 170 -17.42 -9.35 4.01
C ILE A 170 -17.26 -10.86 4.10
N THR A 171 -16.03 -11.35 4.32
CA THR A 171 -15.76 -12.79 4.29
C THR A 171 -16.46 -13.54 5.43
N LEU A 172 -16.31 -13.06 6.68
CA LEU A 172 -16.92 -13.70 7.84
C LEU A 172 -18.46 -13.75 7.76
N PRO A 173 -19.19 -12.64 7.47
CA PRO A 173 -20.64 -12.69 7.34
C PRO A 173 -21.12 -13.60 6.20
N LEU A 174 -20.41 -13.63 5.06
CA LEU A 174 -20.74 -14.51 3.95
C LEU A 174 -20.59 -15.99 4.35
N LEU A 175 -19.52 -16.31 5.06
CA LEU A 175 -19.24 -17.66 5.53
C LEU A 175 -20.26 -18.12 6.58
N GLU A 176 -20.67 -17.22 7.47
CA GLU A 176 -21.74 -17.46 8.43
C GLU A 176 -23.09 -17.67 7.73
N SER A 177 -23.41 -16.86 6.72
CA SER A 177 -24.62 -17.04 5.91
C SER A 177 -24.63 -18.40 5.21
N GLN A 178 -23.51 -18.84 4.63
CA GLN A 178 -23.42 -20.17 4.02
C GLN A 178 -23.58 -21.29 5.06
N SER A 179 -23.00 -21.11 6.26
CA SER A 179 -23.16 -22.08 7.35
C SER A 179 -24.64 -22.24 7.74
N GLN A 180 -25.38 -21.14 7.83
CA GLN A 180 -26.82 -21.16 8.10
C GLN A 180 -27.61 -21.89 7.01
N GLU A 181 -27.26 -21.71 5.73
CA GLU A 181 -27.90 -22.43 4.62
C GLU A 181 -27.63 -23.94 4.67
N TYR A 182 -26.42 -24.37 5.06
CA TYR A 182 -26.14 -25.79 5.25
C TYR A 182 -27.01 -26.41 6.35
N GLU A 183 -27.23 -25.71 7.46
CA GLU A 183 -28.13 -26.19 8.52
C GLU A 183 -29.58 -26.31 8.04
N ARG A 184 -30.04 -25.34 7.24
CA ARG A 184 -31.38 -25.41 6.62
C ARG A 184 -31.49 -26.63 5.70
N LEU A 185 -30.51 -26.84 4.83
CA LEU A 185 -30.49 -27.98 3.91
C LEU A 185 -30.41 -29.32 4.66
N LEU A 186 -29.65 -29.41 5.74
CA LEU A 186 -29.61 -30.61 6.60
C LEU A 186 -31.00 -30.88 7.20
N SER A 187 -31.65 -29.85 7.74
CA SER A 187 -33.00 -29.99 8.32
C SER A 187 -34.03 -30.49 7.29
N LEU A 188 -33.95 -29.99 6.06
CA LEU A 188 -34.79 -30.42 4.95
C LEU A 188 -34.46 -31.84 4.51
N ALA A 189 -33.18 -32.19 4.42
CA ALA A 189 -32.74 -33.52 4.07
C ALA A 189 -33.27 -34.55 5.07
N HIS A 190 -33.17 -34.30 6.38
CA HIS A 190 -33.72 -35.19 7.41
C HIS A 190 -35.24 -35.36 7.34
N SER A 191 -35.97 -34.41 6.73
CA SER A 191 -37.42 -34.53 6.50
C SER A 191 -37.79 -35.44 5.32
N LEU A 192 -36.82 -35.77 4.45
CA LEU A 192 -37.01 -36.66 3.31
C LEU A 192 -36.66 -38.10 3.74
N GLY A 193 -37.54 -39.06 3.49
CA GLY A 193 -37.43 -40.43 4.03
C GLY A 193 -36.23 -41.28 3.60
N SER A 194 -35.36 -40.82 2.69
CA SER A 194 -34.08 -41.48 2.35
C SER A 194 -33.04 -40.47 1.83
N PRO A 195 -32.32 -39.75 2.71
CA PRO A 195 -31.49 -38.61 2.33
C PRO A 195 -29.98 -38.80 2.55
N ASP A 196 -29.50 -40.01 2.84
CA ASP A 196 -28.14 -40.25 3.36
C ASP A 196 -27.02 -39.66 2.48
N VAL A 197 -27.15 -39.79 1.16
CA VAL A 197 -26.19 -39.22 0.19
C VAL A 197 -26.21 -37.69 0.20
N LEU A 198 -27.39 -37.09 0.37
CA LEU A 198 -27.56 -35.64 0.44
C LEU A 198 -27.00 -35.08 1.76
N ILE A 199 -27.27 -35.74 2.88
CA ILE A 199 -26.72 -35.36 4.20
C ILE A 199 -25.19 -35.43 4.17
N GLN A 200 -24.63 -36.51 3.61
CA GLN A 200 -23.19 -36.64 3.49
C GLN A 200 -22.58 -35.50 2.66
N ALA A 201 -23.15 -35.17 1.51
CA ALA A 201 -22.68 -34.08 0.66
C ALA A 201 -22.74 -32.71 1.37
N ILE A 202 -23.79 -32.44 2.16
CA ILE A 202 -23.91 -31.19 2.92
C ILE A 202 -22.85 -31.11 4.03
N ASN A 203 -22.62 -32.20 4.76
CA ASN A 203 -21.60 -32.25 5.81
C ASN A 203 -20.17 -32.09 5.25
N GLU A 204 -19.89 -32.68 4.08
CA GLU A 204 -18.62 -32.50 3.38
C GLU A 204 -18.43 -31.05 2.91
N ALA A 205 -19.48 -30.41 2.39
CA ALA A 205 -19.44 -28.99 2.03
C ALA A 205 -19.22 -28.08 3.25
N LYS A 206 -19.94 -28.32 4.35
CA LYS A 206 -19.79 -27.59 5.62
C LYS A 206 -18.38 -27.73 6.20
N THR A 207 -17.82 -28.93 6.19
CA THR A 207 -16.45 -29.18 6.68
C THR A 207 -15.42 -28.42 5.86
N ARG A 208 -15.54 -28.41 4.53
CA ARG A 208 -14.67 -27.60 3.66
C ARG A 208 -14.78 -26.12 4.00
N ASN A 209 -15.97 -25.61 4.27
CA ASN A 209 -16.19 -24.21 4.61
C ASN A 209 -15.54 -23.81 5.95
N ASN A 210 -15.66 -24.68 6.96
CA ASN A 210 -15.01 -24.46 8.26
C ASN A 210 -13.48 -24.47 8.14
N ASN A 211 -12.92 -25.33 7.30
CA ASN A 211 -11.49 -25.35 7.04
C ASN A 211 -11.02 -24.04 6.38
N LEU A 212 -11.81 -23.47 5.46
CA LEU A 212 -11.52 -22.15 4.88
C LEU A 212 -11.52 -21.06 5.97
N LYS A 213 -12.52 -21.03 6.86
CA LYS A 213 -12.58 -20.10 8.00
C LYS A 213 -11.28 -20.09 8.80
N SER A 214 -10.85 -21.29 9.22
CA SER A 214 -9.68 -21.44 10.09
C SER A 214 -8.37 -21.06 9.42
N LYS A 215 -8.25 -21.29 8.11
CA LYS A 215 -7.06 -20.96 7.33
C LYS A 215 -6.92 -19.46 7.13
N ASP A 216 -8.04 -18.77 6.88
CA ASP A 216 -8.04 -17.32 6.69
C ASP A 216 -7.72 -16.59 8.00
N ASP A 217 -8.26 -17.06 9.13
CA ASP A 217 -7.93 -16.52 10.46
C ASP A 217 -6.44 -16.69 10.79
N GLY A 218 -5.83 -17.82 10.42
CA GLY A 218 -4.40 -18.09 10.61
C GLY A 218 -3.49 -17.24 9.72
N ALA A 219 -3.86 -17.03 8.46
CA ALA A 219 -3.10 -16.19 7.53
C ALA A 219 -3.14 -14.70 7.95
N LEU A 220 -4.30 -14.23 8.40
CA LEU A 220 -4.47 -12.87 8.92
C LEU A 220 -3.68 -12.66 10.20
N ALA A 221 -3.68 -13.63 11.11
CA ALA A 221 -2.88 -13.57 12.35
C ALA A 221 -1.38 -13.53 12.06
N ALA A 222 -0.89 -14.34 11.11
CA ALA A 222 0.52 -14.33 10.71
C ALA A 222 0.95 -12.98 10.11
N ALA A 223 0.10 -12.36 9.28
CA ALA A 223 0.36 -11.05 8.71
C ALA A 223 0.45 -9.94 9.78
N LEU A 224 -0.40 -10.00 10.81
CA LEU A 224 -0.43 -9.02 11.92
C LEU A 224 0.71 -9.22 12.93
N VAL A 225 1.11 -10.47 13.20
CA VAL A 225 2.24 -10.77 14.10
C VAL A 225 3.55 -10.29 13.49
N ALA A 226 3.76 -10.50 12.19
CA ALA A 226 4.94 -9.99 11.49
C ALA A 226 5.08 -8.45 11.58
N THR A 227 3.98 -7.72 11.74
CA THR A 227 3.98 -6.24 11.87
C THR A 227 4.20 -5.75 13.31
N ASN A 228 3.79 -6.51 14.32
CA ASN A 228 3.77 -6.06 15.72
C ASN A 228 5.03 -6.40 16.54
N THR A 229 5.88 -7.33 16.11
CA THR A 229 7.06 -7.75 16.89
C THR A 229 8.15 -6.67 17.00
N ASN A 230 8.01 -5.52 16.34
CA ASN A 230 9.07 -4.50 16.27
C ASN A 230 8.71 -3.11 16.84
N THR A 231 7.69 -3.01 17.69
CA THR A 231 7.33 -1.78 18.42
C THR A 231 7.41 -1.90 19.95
N ASN A 232 7.88 -3.02 20.50
CA ASN A 232 7.89 -3.24 21.96
C ASN A 232 9.25 -3.71 22.49
N THR A 233 10.33 -3.02 22.14
CA THR A 233 11.61 -3.13 22.87
C THR A 233 12.31 -1.78 22.96
N ASN A 234 11.73 -0.85 23.71
CA ASN A 234 12.46 0.25 24.34
C ASN A 234 11.52 0.96 25.31
N ASN A 235 11.51 0.50 26.56
CA ASN A 235 11.21 1.27 27.75
C ASN A 235 11.28 0.30 28.93
N ASN A 236 12.49 0.09 29.42
CA ASN A 236 12.77 -0.26 30.82
C ASN A 236 14.29 -0.27 30.96
N ASN A 237 14.83 0.81 31.51
CA ASN A 237 15.86 0.80 32.54
C ASN A 237 16.33 2.23 32.77
N ASP A 238 15.70 2.90 33.72
CA ASP A 238 16.35 3.96 34.50
C ASP A 238 15.77 3.89 35.90
N ASN A 239 16.51 3.19 36.76
CA ASN A 239 16.60 3.40 38.20
C ASN A 239 17.71 2.48 38.70
N ASP A 240 18.90 3.04 38.94
CA ASP A 240 19.46 3.06 40.29
C ASP A 240 20.77 3.86 40.33
N ASN A 241 20.79 4.79 41.28
CA ASN A 241 21.98 5.43 41.82
C ASN A 241 22.96 4.35 42.35
N ASP A 242 24.27 4.52 42.16
CA ASP A 242 25.12 4.92 43.29
C ASP A 242 26.56 5.31 42.89
N GLN A 243 27.15 6.13 43.76
CA GLN A 243 28.46 6.78 43.69
C GLN A 243 29.66 5.81 43.75
N SER A 244 30.79 6.19 43.13
CA SER A 244 32.08 6.44 43.83
C SER A 244 33.31 6.47 42.91
N SER A 245 33.89 7.68 42.83
CA SER A 245 35.33 8.06 42.88
C SER A 245 36.45 7.38 42.06
N SER A 246 37.19 8.27 41.37
CA SER A 246 38.66 8.48 41.49
C SER A 246 39.58 8.12 40.30
N SER A 247 40.26 9.18 39.83
CA SER A 247 41.70 9.26 39.47
C SER A 247 42.20 8.73 38.11
N ARG A 248 42.50 9.64 37.16
CA ARG A 248 43.87 10.18 36.87
C ARG A 248 43.98 10.82 35.47
N ASN A 249 44.26 12.12 35.48
CA ASN A 249 45.33 12.86 34.78
C ASN A 249 45.75 12.54 33.32
N ASN A 250 45.65 13.63 32.52
CA ASN A 250 46.69 14.28 31.71
C ASN A 250 47.04 13.75 30.30
N LEU A 251 47.00 14.68 29.30
CA LEU A 251 48.16 15.40 28.70
C LEU A 251 48.10 15.57 27.15
N TYR A 252 48.32 16.82 26.69
CA TYR A 252 48.73 17.32 25.34
C TYR A 252 47.71 17.33 24.18
N LYS A 253 47.64 18.34 23.29
CA LYS A 253 48.02 19.77 23.25
C LYS A 253 47.40 20.33 21.96
N GLN A 254 47.13 21.63 21.98
CA GLN A 254 46.78 22.48 20.83
C GLN A 254 47.97 22.72 19.87
N GLY A 255 47.65 23.01 18.60
CA GLY A 255 48.52 23.64 17.59
C GLY A 255 47.64 24.20 16.45
N ILE A 256 47.20 25.46 16.55
CA ILE A 256 47.72 26.71 15.94
C ILE A 256 47.16 26.99 14.53
N SER A 257 46.39 28.08 14.44
CA SER A 257 46.23 28.94 13.25
C SER A 257 47.29 30.03 13.29
N THR A 258 48.01 30.20 12.18
CA THR A 258 48.18 31.43 11.36
C THR A 258 49.11 31.09 10.21
#